data_AF-X0ZP97-F1
#
_entry.id   AF-X0ZP97-F1
#
_cell.length_a   1.000
_cell.length_b   1.000
_cell.length_c   1.000
_cell.angle_alpha   90.00
_cell.angle_beta   90.00
_cell.angle_gamma   90.00
#
_symmetry.space_group_name_H-M   'P 1'
#
loop_
_entity.id
_entity.type
_entity.pdbx_description
1 polymer ?
#
loop_
_entity_poly.entity_id
_entity_poly.type
_entity_poly.pdbx_seq_one_letter_code
_entity_poly.pdbx_strand_id
1 'polypeptide(L)'
;WPEAKPWPSPEPVAEADRRLAQRQDRDGRRSSLGGLVWLMSILAAMLVLRYVAPGMVEEIQYAMTRGQQRAKYDVAGQHLRSTNLNDLSLAYQMVSQRVAPSVVHIRTLRADPSGDDEQDKFRRLFGHLAPHNTQGQGSGVIVDEAGYLVTNYHVIHGSRDIDVQLADGRRMAAKVIGVDAPTDMAVLKIEG
;
A
#
# COMPACT_ATOMS: atom_id res chain seq x y z
N TRP A 1 66.17 -55.01 9.63
CA TRP A 1 65.02 -55.70 9.02
C TRP A 1 64.16 -56.26 10.13
N PRO A 2 62.88 -55.85 10.33
CA PRO A 2 62.02 -56.52 11.29
C PRO A 2 61.30 -57.72 10.62
N GLU A 3 61.13 -58.79 11.38
CA GLU A 3 60.53 -60.06 10.98
C GLU A 3 59.05 -59.91 10.55
N ALA A 4 58.70 -60.56 9.44
CA ALA A 4 57.32 -60.63 8.94
C ALA A 4 56.49 -61.59 9.79
N LYS A 5 55.37 -61.09 10.32
CA LYS A 5 54.41 -61.86 11.13
C LYS A 5 53.62 -62.85 10.24
N PRO A 6 53.34 -64.09 10.67
CA PRO A 6 52.68 -65.08 9.83
C PRO A 6 51.21 -64.74 9.56
N TRP A 7 50.74 -65.11 8.37
CA TRP A 7 49.35 -64.93 7.93
C TRP A 7 48.39 -65.85 8.72
N PRO A 8 47.28 -65.35 9.29
CA PRO A 8 46.32 -66.20 9.99
C PRO A 8 45.55 -67.11 9.02
N SER A 9 45.26 -68.33 9.45
CA SER A 9 44.49 -69.33 8.70
C SER A 9 43.03 -68.88 8.49
N PRO A 10 42.40 -69.17 7.34
CA PRO A 10 41.02 -68.74 7.05
C PRO A 10 40.02 -69.37 8.02
N GLU A 11 39.19 -68.55 8.67
CA GLU A 11 38.06 -69.00 9.50
C GLU A 11 37.06 -69.80 8.63
N PRO A 12 36.42 -70.86 9.17
CA PRO A 12 35.41 -71.61 8.44
C PRO A 12 34.20 -70.70 8.10
N VAL A 13 33.81 -70.68 6.83
CA VAL A 13 32.78 -69.79 6.24
C VAL A 13 31.46 -69.79 7.05
N ALA A 14 31.10 -70.92 7.66
CA ALA A 14 29.91 -71.08 8.48
C ALA A 14 29.88 -70.23 9.77
N GLU A 15 31.04 -69.75 10.22
CA GLU A 15 31.18 -68.90 11.41
C GLU A 15 31.21 -67.41 11.04
N ALA A 16 31.76 -67.09 9.86
CA ALA A 16 31.66 -65.76 9.26
C ALA A 16 30.20 -65.39 8.95
N ASP A 17 29.44 -66.32 8.35
CA ASP A 17 28.01 -66.08 8.03
C ASP A 17 27.15 -65.93 9.28
N ARG A 18 27.44 -66.69 10.34
CA ARG A 18 26.75 -66.52 11.64
C ARG A 18 27.04 -65.16 12.27
N ARG A 19 28.28 -64.67 12.18
CA ARG A 19 28.64 -63.32 12.66
C ARG A 19 27.98 -62.21 11.83
N LEU A 20 27.81 -62.41 10.53
CA LEU A 20 27.10 -61.46 9.67
C LEU A 20 25.60 -61.41 10.00
N ALA A 21 24.94 -62.56 10.15
CA ALA A 21 23.54 -62.62 10.55
C ALA A 21 23.30 -62.01 11.95
N GLN A 22 24.18 -62.28 12.92
CA GLN A 22 24.08 -61.74 14.27
C GLN A 22 24.41 -60.23 14.36
N ARG A 23 25.23 -59.71 13.44
CA ARG A 23 25.46 -58.26 13.27
C ARG A 23 24.25 -57.58 12.65
N GLN A 24 23.65 -58.19 11.63
CA GLN A 24 22.51 -57.64 10.90
C GLN A 24 21.27 -57.49 11.82
N ASP A 25 21.08 -58.42 12.75
CA ASP A 25 19.99 -58.36 13.74
C ASP A 25 20.21 -57.31 14.85
N ARG A 26 21.47 -56.99 15.19
CA ARG A 26 21.80 -55.94 16.17
C ARG A 26 21.60 -54.53 15.63
N ASP A 27 21.74 -54.32 14.33
CA ASP A 27 21.57 -53.01 13.70
C ASP A 27 20.10 -52.64 13.46
N GLY A 28 19.21 -53.63 13.29
CA GLY A 28 17.78 -53.41 13.03
C GLY A 28 16.98 -52.82 14.21
N ARG A 29 17.48 -52.91 15.44
CA ARG A 29 16.72 -52.53 16.66
C ARG A 29 17.11 -51.17 17.25
N ARG A 30 18.10 -50.47 16.68
CA ARG A 30 18.62 -49.17 17.15
C ARG A 30 18.30 -47.98 16.24
N SER A 31 17.72 -48.20 15.06
CA SER A 31 17.46 -47.16 14.05
C SER A 31 16.16 -46.35 14.24
N SER A 32 15.23 -46.82 15.08
CA SER A 32 13.93 -46.13 15.28
C SER A 32 14.03 -44.85 16.12
N LEU A 33 14.93 -44.82 17.11
CA LEU A 33 15.16 -43.66 17.97
C LEU A 33 15.88 -42.52 17.23
N GLY A 34 16.88 -42.84 16.40
CA GLY A 34 17.63 -41.83 15.62
C GLY A 34 16.78 -41.16 14.54
N GLY A 35 15.93 -41.93 13.85
CA GLY A 35 15.02 -41.38 12.84
C GLY A 35 13.98 -40.43 13.42
N LEU A 36 13.46 -40.72 14.63
CA LEU A 36 12.48 -39.87 15.28
C LEU A 36 13.08 -38.52 15.74
N VAL A 37 14.32 -38.53 16.24
CA VAL A 37 15.06 -37.30 16.58
C VAL A 37 15.32 -36.44 15.34
N TRP A 38 15.64 -37.07 14.20
CA TRP A 38 15.83 -36.35 12.93
C TRP A 38 14.53 -35.74 12.39
N LEU A 39 13.41 -36.47 12.48
CA LEU A 39 12.10 -35.95 12.10
C LEU A 39 11.65 -34.78 13.00
N MET A 40 11.89 -34.88 14.31
CA MET A 40 11.55 -33.81 15.25
C MET A 40 12.38 -32.54 15.02
N SER A 41 13.65 -32.68 14.65
CA SER A 41 14.51 -31.52 14.32
C SER A 41 14.10 -30.85 13.01
N ILE A 42 13.70 -31.62 12.00
CA ILE A 42 13.11 -31.09 10.76
C ILE A 42 11.81 -30.34 11.05
N LEU A 43 10.92 -30.94 11.86
CA LEU A 43 9.65 -30.32 12.23
C LEU A 43 9.87 -29.00 13.01
N ALA A 44 10.82 -28.99 13.94
CA ALA A 44 11.21 -27.80 14.68
C ALA A 44 11.75 -26.71 13.74
N ALA A 45 12.62 -27.07 12.79
CA ALA A 45 13.13 -26.14 11.78
C ALA A 45 12.01 -25.57 10.89
N MET A 46 11.05 -26.41 10.48
CA MET A 46 9.88 -25.94 9.73
C MET A 46 8.98 -25.00 10.55
N LEU A 47 8.81 -25.26 11.85
CA LEU A 47 8.06 -24.38 12.74
C LEU A 47 8.76 -23.02 12.91
N VAL A 48 10.08 -23.01 13.09
CA VAL A 48 10.86 -21.77 13.15
C VAL A 48 10.73 -21.00 11.84
N LEU A 49 10.87 -21.67 10.69
CA LEU A 49 10.72 -21.04 9.39
C LEU A 49 9.29 -20.50 9.17
N ARG A 50 8.26 -21.19 9.67
CA ARG A 50 6.86 -20.78 9.52
C ARG A 50 6.45 -19.65 10.45
N TYR A 51 6.99 -19.59 11.67
CA TYR A 51 6.50 -18.66 12.70
C TYR A 51 7.48 -17.53 13.04
N VAL A 52 8.79 -17.73 12.88
CA VAL A 52 9.81 -16.72 13.21
C VAL A 52 10.26 -15.94 11.97
N ALA A 53 10.44 -16.62 10.84
CA ALA A 53 10.92 -15.98 9.62
C ALA A 53 10.00 -14.85 9.08
N PRO A 54 8.65 -14.96 9.14
CA PRO A 54 7.78 -13.88 8.66
C PRO A 54 8.01 -12.57 9.44
N GLY A 55 8.15 -12.65 10.77
CA GLY A 55 8.37 -11.47 11.61
C GLY A 55 9.71 -10.78 11.35
N MET A 56 10.77 -11.55 11.12
CA MET A 56 12.08 -10.99 10.78
C MET A 56 12.10 -10.33 9.40
N VAL A 57 11.45 -10.95 8.40
CA VAL A 57 11.40 -10.39 7.04
C VAL A 57 10.59 -9.09 7.02
N GLU A 58 9.48 -9.04 7.76
CA GLU A 58 8.66 -7.83 7.90
C GLU A 58 9.45 -6.69 8.55
N GLU A 59 10.20 -6.97 9.62
CA GLU A 59 11.02 -5.98 10.31
C GLU A 59 12.20 -5.47 9.45
N ILE A 60 12.84 -6.36 8.67
CA ILE A 60 13.92 -6.01 7.73
C ILE A 60 13.37 -5.20 6.55
N GLN A 61 12.24 -5.59 5.96
CA GLN A 61 11.59 -4.83 4.89
C GLN A 61 11.14 -3.45 5.39
N TYR A 62 10.61 -3.38 6.60
CA TYR A 62 10.19 -2.12 7.22
C TYR A 62 11.37 -1.22 7.61
N ALA A 63 12.50 -1.79 8.04
CA ALA A 63 13.74 -1.06 8.30
C ALA A 63 14.39 -0.54 7.01
N MET A 64 14.45 -1.36 5.95
CA MET A 64 14.97 -1.00 4.63
C MET A 64 14.15 0.14 3.99
N THR A 65 12.82 0.03 4.03
CA THR A 65 11.91 1.03 3.42
C THR A 65 12.05 2.39 4.12
N ARG A 66 12.11 2.42 5.45
CA ARG A 66 12.35 3.65 6.22
C ARG A 66 13.78 4.19 6.04
N GLY A 67 14.77 3.30 5.92
CA GLY A 67 16.16 3.68 5.63
C GLY A 67 16.29 4.38 4.27
N GLN A 68 15.64 3.85 3.24
CA GLN A 68 15.60 4.47 1.91
C GLN A 68 14.86 5.82 1.92
N GLN A 69 13.72 5.92 2.61
CA GLN A 69 13.02 7.19 2.74
C GLN A 69 13.87 8.23 3.46
N ARG A 70 14.47 7.90 4.61
CA ARG A 70 15.38 8.78 5.35
C ARG A 70 16.58 9.22 4.50
N ALA A 71 17.21 8.31 3.77
CA ALA A 71 18.32 8.65 2.88
C ALA A 71 17.88 9.63 1.76
N LYS A 72 16.68 9.45 1.19
CA LYS A 72 16.12 10.40 0.20
C LYS A 72 15.90 11.79 0.83
N TYR A 73 15.38 11.86 2.06
CA TYR A 73 15.18 13.13 2.76
C TYR A 73 16.49 13.83 3.15
N ASP A 74 17.48 13.08 3.64
CA ASP A 74 18.78 13.61 4.04
C ASP A 74 19.57 14.14 2.83
N VAL A 75 19.55 13.41 1.71
CA VAL A 75 20.16 13.84 0.44
C VAL A 75 19.44 15.06 -0.12
N ALA A 76 18.10 15.08 -0.09
CA ALA A 76 17.32 16.25 -0.50
C ALA A 76 17.64 17.47 0.37
N GLY A 77 17.77 17.31 1.68
CA GLY A 77 18.16 18.39 2.60
C GLY A 77 19.56 18.94 2.34
N GLN A 78 20.53 18.08 2.01
CA GLN A 78 21.88 18.52 1.62
C GLN A 78 21.88 19.25 0.27
N HIS A 79 21.10 18.80 -0.71
CA HIS A 79 20.95 19.47 -1.99
C HIS A 79 20.21 20.82 -1.85
N LEU A 80 19.21 20.93 -0.98
CA LEU A 80 18.52 22.19 -0.69
C LEU A 80 19.44 23.23 -0.01
N ARG A 81 20.41 22.80 0.81
CA ARG A 81 21.42 23.69 1.42
C ARG A 81 22.42 24.24 0.40
N SER A 82 22.69 23.51 -0.68
CA SER A 82 23.62 23.92 -1.75
C SER A 82 22.91 24.60 -2.91
N THR A 83 21.59 24.44 -3.04
CA THR A 83 20.77 25.17 -4.02
C THR A 83 20.52 26.58 -3.53
N ASN A 84 20.67 27.56 -4.41
CA ASN A 84 20.30 28.94 -4.14
C ASN A 84 18.80 29.04 -3.86
N LEU A 85 18.43 29.49 -2.65
CA LEU A 85 17.03 29.62 -2.22
C LEU A 85 16.22 30.55 -3.13
N ASN A 86 16.87 31.52 -3.77
CA ASN A 86 16.21 32.44 -4.70
C ASN A 86 15.80 31.72 -6.00
N ASP A 87 16.67 30.86 -6.54
CA ASP A 87 16.39 30.10 -7.77
C ASP A 87 15.27 29.08 -7.51
N LEU A 88 15.25 28.47 -6.33
CA LEU A 88 14.18 27.58 -5.90
C LEU A 88 12.85 28.33 -5.73
N SER A 89 12.88 29.50 -5.09
CA SER A 89 11.71 30.35 -4.93
C SER A 89 11.12 30.76 -6.29
N LEU A 90 11.98 31.18 -7.23
CA LEU A 90 11.58 31.52 -8.59
C LEU A 90 10.99 30.31 -9.32
N ALA A 91 11.60 29.13 -9.20
CA ALA A 91 11.08 27.90 -9.80
C ALA A 91 9.69 27.54 -9.26
N TYR A 92 9.48 27.60 -7.94
CA TYR A 92 8.17 27.39 -7.34
C TYR A 92 7.15 28.42 -7.79
N GLN A 93 7.53 29.70 -7.87
CA GLN A 93 6.66 30.76 -8.37
C GLN A 93 6.25 30.49 -9.82
N MET A 94 7.19 30.13 -10.70
CA MET A 94 6.90 29.81 -12.11
C MET A 94 5.95 28.62 -12.24
N VAL A 95 6.19 27.54 -11.49
CA VAL A 95 5.29 26.37 -11.50
C VAL A 95 3.91 26.76 -11.01
N SER A 96 3.82 27.46 -9.87
CA SER A 96 2.56 27.92 -9.29
C SER A 96 1.77 28.80 -10.27
N GLN A 97 2.42 29.82 -10.86
CA GLN A 97 1.80 30.70 -11.86
C GLN A 97 1.33 29.94 -13.10
N ARG A 98 2.06 28.89 -13.50
CA ARG A 98 1.72 28.08 -14.68
C ARG A 98 0.52 27.16 -14.46
N VAL A 99 0.35 26.63 -13.25
CA VAL A 99 -0.70 25.65 -12.91
C VAL A 99 -1.93 26.26 -12.23
N ALA A 100 -1.80 27.40 -11.55
CA ALA A 100 -2.89 28.02 -10.80
C ALA A 100 -4.15 28.27 -11.66
N PRO A 101 -4.06 28.73 -12.93
CA PRO A 101 -5.25 28.92 -13.78
C PRO A 101 -6.02 27.64 -14.10
N SER A 102 -5.41 26.46 -13.93
CA SER A 102 -6.06 25.17 -14.18
C SER A 102 -6.91 24.68 -13.00
N VAL A 103 -6.76 25.26 -11.80
CA VAL A 103 -7.54 24.91 -10.62
C VAL A 103 -8.73 25.85 -10.50
N VAL A 104 -9.92 25.28 -10.30
CA VAL A 104 -11.17 26.02 -10.20
C VAL A 104 -11.85 25.78 -8.86
N HIS A 105 -12.69 26.74 -8.49
CA HIS A 105 -13.55 26.61 -7.33
C HIS A 105 -14.96 26.18 -7.77
N ILE A 106 -15.51 25.16 -7.11
CA ILE A 106 -16.82 24.59 -7.44
C ILE A 106 -17.79 24.93 -6.32
N ARG A 107 -18.92 25.53 -6.69
CA ARG A 107 -20.02 25.84 -5.79
C ARG A 107 -21.24 25.09 -6.27
N THR A 108 -21.92 24.43 -5.34
CA THR A 108 -23.11 23.66 -5.65
C THR A 108 -24.28 24.18 -4.83
N LEU A 109 -25.41 24.36 -5.49
CA LEU A 109 -26.65 24.77 -4.86
C LEU A 109 -27.52 23.53 -4.73
N ARG A 110 -27.75 23.09 -3.49
CA ARG A 110 -28.78 22.10 -3.20
C ARG A 110 -30.12 22.81 -3.09
N ALA A 111 -31.11 22.27 -3.78
CA ALA A 111 -32.47 22.72 -3.60
C ALA A 111 -33.05 22.14 -2.32
N ASP A 112 -33.81 22.96 -1.60
CA ASP A 112 -34.52 22.55 -0.38
C ASP A 112 -35.34 21.27 -0.64
N PRO A 113 -35.02 20.13 0.02
CA PRO A 113 -35.80 18.92 -0.09
C PRO A 113 -37.08 19.09 0.74
N SER A 114 -38.06 19.77 0.16
CA SER A 114 -39.46 19.62 0.56
C SER A 114 -39.98 18.33 -0.09
N GLY A 115 -39.62 17.17 0.48
CA GLY A 115 -40.10 15.88 0.00
C GLY A 115 -39.16 14.73 0.37
N ASP A 116 -39.50 14.10 1.48
CA ASP A 116 -39.28 12.68 1.83
C ASP A 116 -37.84 12.14 2.00
N ASP A 117 -37.72 11.25 3.00
CA ASP A 117 -36.64 10.30 3.30
C ASP A 117 -35.45 10.72 4.22
N GLU A 118 -35.45 10.05 5.40
CA GLU A 118 -34.39 9.72 6.38
C GLU A 118 -33.43 10.81 6.93
N GLN A 119 -33.18 11.91 6.22
CA GLN A 119 -32.16 12.91 6.59
C GLN A 119 -32.59 13.87 7.71
N ASP A 120 -33.86 13.80 8.11
CA ASP A 120 -34.45 14.66 9.14
C ASP A 120 -33.93 14.33 10.55
N LYS A 121 -33.35 13.14 10.78
CA LYS A 121 -32.79 12.76 12.09
C LYS A 121 -31.48 13.48 12.42
N PHE A 122 -30.61 13.70 11.43
CA PHE A 122 -29.35 14.43 11.63
C PHE A 122 -29.60 15.95 11.74
N ARG A 123 -30.57 16.47 10.96
CA ARG A 123 -30.99 17.88 11.00
C ARG A 123 -31.65 18.28 12.32
N ARG A 124 -32.48 17.41 12.90
CA ARG A 124 -33.13 17.63 14.22
C ARG A 124 -32.17 17.57 15.40
N LEU A 125 -31.02 16.88 15.27
CA LEU A 125 -30.02 16.76 16.33
C LEU A 125 -29.14 18.02 16.45
N PHE A 126 -28.96 18.77 15.37
CA PHE A 126 -28.06 19.95 15.30
C PHE A 126 -28.76 21.27 14.90
N GLY A 127 -30.10 21.30 14.78
CA GLY A 127 -30.81 22.39 14.13
C GLY A 127 -31.66 23.28 15.05
N HIS A 128 -31.16 24.48 15.35
CA HIS A 128 -31.99 25.66 15.68
C HIS A 128 -31.41 26.97 15.11
N LEU A 129 -30.74 26.95 13.95
CA LEU A 129 -30.40 28.19 13.23
C LEU A 129 -30.60 28.04 11.71
N ALA A 130 -31.75 28.52 11.24
CA ALA A 130 -32.13 28.90 9.88
C ALA A 130 -32.04 27.85 8.75
N PRO A 131 -32.96 27.89 7.76
CA PRO A 131 -32.84 27.11 6.53
C PRO A 131 -31.65 27.65 5.73
N HIS A 132 -30.46 27.12 5.98
CA HIS A 132 -29.32 27.35 5.10
C HIS A 132 -29.50 26.45 3.87
N ASN A 133 -29.74 27.06 2.71
CA ASN A 133 -29.36 26.47 1.43
C ASN A 133 -27.98 25.87 1.62
N THR A 134 -27.88 24.54 1.68
CA THR A 134 -26.63 23.87 1.98
C THR A 134 -25.79 23.98 0.71
N GLN A 135 -24.94 25.01 0.66
CA GLN A 135 -24.00 25.19 -0.44
C GLN A 135 -22.91 24.13 -0.30
N GLY A 136 -22.78 23.24 -1.27
CA GLY A 136 -21.58 22.41 -1.37
C GLY A 136 -20.45 23.25 -1.95
N GLN A 137 -19.24 23.05 -1.43
CA GLN A 137 -18.04 23.74 -1.86
C GLN A 137 -16.95 22.71 -2.15
N GLY A 138 -16.23 22.89 -3.25
CA GLY A 138 -15.11 22.03 -3.60
C GLY A 138 -14.16 22.71 -4.57
N SER A 139 -13.21 21.92 -5.07
CA SER A 139 -12.29 22.34 -6.13
C SER A 139 -12.39 21.37 -7.31
N GLY A 140 -11.98 21.84 -8.48
CA GLY A 140 -11.80 21.01 -9.66
C GLY A 140 -10.55 21.40 -10.42
N VAL A 141 -10.19 20.58 -11.39
CA VAL A 141 -9.06 20.84 -12.29
C VAL A 141 -9.55 20.79 -13.73
N ILE A 142 -9.21 21.81 -14.51
CA ILE A 142 -9.43 21.84 -15.97
C ILE A 142 -8.41 20.90 -16.62
N VAL A 143 -8.90 19.92 -17.36
CA VAL A 143 -8.05 18.88 -17.99
C VAL A 143 -7.77 19.13 -19.46
N ASP A 144 -8.55 19.98 -20.13
CA ASP A 144 -8.34 20.34 -21.53
C ASP A 144 -8.82 21.77 -21.87
N GLU A 145 -8.43 22.24 -23.07
CA GLU A 145 -8.84 23.54 -23.60
C GLU A 145 -10.32 23.59 -24.01
N ALA A 146 -10.94 22.42 -24.21
CA ALA A 146 -12.37 22.33 -24.45
C ALA A 146 -13.16 22.67 -23.18
N GLY A 147 -12.56 22.72 -22.00
CA GLY A 147 -13.22 23.11 -20.75
C GLY A 147 -13.84 21.93 -20.00
N TYR A 148 -13.29 20.73 -20.13
CA TYR A 148 -13.61 19.61 -19.27
C TYR A 148 -12.90 19.75 -17.92
N LEU A 149 -13.58 19.36 -16.86
CA LEU A 149 -13.07 19.45 -15.50
C LEU A 149 -13.24 18.14 -14.77
N VAL A 150 -12.30 17.84 -13.89
CA VAL A 150 -12.38 16.71 -12.96
C VAL A 150 -12.53 17.23 -11.54
N THR A 151 -13.44 16.60 -10.79
CA THR A 151 -13.66 16.86 -9.36
C THR A 151 -14.11 15.58 -8.67
N ASN A 152 -14.37 15.67 -7.37
CA ASN A 152 -14.90 14.57 -6.60
C ASN A 152 -16.42 14.46 -6.80
N TYR A 153 -16.91 13.23 -6.86
CA TYR A 153 -18.35 12.97 -6.98
C TYR A 153 -19.14 13.54 -5.80
N HIS A 154 -18.62 13.40 -4.57
CA HIS A 154 -19.31 13.92 -3.38
C HIS A 154 -19.48 15.45 -3.38
N VAL A 155 -18.65 16.21 -4.11
CA VAL A 155 -18.75 17.67 -4.22
C VAL A 155 -20.03 18.06 -4.98
N ILE A 156 -20.39 17.28 -6.00
CA ILE A 156 -21.51 17.56 -6.91
C ILE A 156 -22.77 16.76 -6.60
N HIS A 157 -22.69 15.75 -5.73
CA HIS A 157 -23.79 14.84 -5.46
C HIS A 157 -25.00 15.54 -4.80
N GLY A 158 -26.18 15.33 -5.39
CA GLY A 158 -27.44 15.92 -4.92
C GLY A 158 -27.48 17.45 -5.09
N SER A 159 -26.66 18.01 -5.98
CA SER A 159 -26.74 19.41 -6.38
C SER A 159 -27.72 19.58 -7.54
N ARG A 160 -28.45 20.70 -7.56
CA ARG A 160 -29.30 21.09 -8.68
C ARG A 160 -28.50 21.90 -9.70
N ASP A 161 -27.75 22.87 -9.19
CA ASP A 161 -26.94 23.78 -9.98
C ASP A 161 -25.48 23.71 -9.53
N ILE A 162 -24.57 23.75 -10.51
CA ILE A 162 -23.12 23.73 -10.30
C ILE A 162 -22.52 24.96 -10.98
N ASP A 163 -21.97 25.85 -10.16
CA ASP A 163 -21.23 27.02 -10.61
C ASP A 163 -19.73 26.79 -10.42
N VAL A 164 -18.97 27.03 -11.48
CA VAL A 164 -17.51 26.98 -11.47
C VAL A 164 -16.97 28.40 -11.51
N GLN A 165 -16.08 28.73 -10.58
CA GLN A 165 -15.34 29.97 -10.56
C GLN A 165 -13.89 29.73 -10.98
N LEU A 166 -13.48 30.38 -12.06
CA LEU A 166 -12.13 30.36 -12.62
C LEU A 166 -11.18 31.25 -11.80
N ALA A 167 -9.87 31.07 -11.99
CA ALA A 167 -8.84 31.86 -11.32
C ALA A 167 -8.87 33.36 -11.67
N ASP A 168 -9.44 33.72 -12.83
CA ASP A 168 -9.65 35.12 -13.26
C ASP A 168 -10.91 35.76 -12.63
N GLY A 169 -11.67 35.00 -11.83
CA GLY A 169 -12.87 35.44 -11.15
C GLY A 169 -14.17 35.24 -11.95
N ARG A 170 -14.10 34.83 -13.22
CA ARG A 170 -15.30 34.50 -14.01
C ARG A 170 -16.03 33.31 -13.40
N ARG A 171 -17.36 33.36 -13.44
CA ARG A 171 -18.26 32.30 -13.00
C ARG A 171 -19.03 31.73 -14.18
N MET A 172 -19.09 30.42 -14.27
CA MET A 172 -19.63 29.69 -15.41
C MET A 172 -20.44 28.51 -14.89
N ALA A 173 -21.62 28.29 -15.47
CA ALA A 173 -22.39 27.09 -15.18
C ALA A 173 -21.66 25.85 -15.72
N ALA A 174 -21.69 24.77 -14.97
CA ALA A 174 -21.13 23.49 -15.38
C ALA A 174 -22.20 22.42 -15.51
N LYS A 175 -22.04 21.56 -16.52
CA LYS A 175 -22.87 20.38 -16.74
C LYS A 175 -22.09 19.12 -16.36
N VAL A 176 -22.77 18.17 -15.74
CA VAL A 176 -22.21 16.85 -15.45
C VAL A 176 -22.14 16.06 -16.77
N ILE A 177 -20.94 15.60 -17.12
CA ILE A 177 -20.71 14.74 -18.30
C ILE A 177 -20.73 13.27 -17.90
N GLY A 178 -20.16 12.94 -16.74
CA GLY A 178 -20.11 11.57 -16.23
C GLY A 178 -19.66 11.53 -14.77
N VAL A 179 -19.99 10.43 -14.10
CA VAL A 179 -19.64 10.19 -12.69
C VAL A 179 -19.19 8.75 -12.50
N ASP A 180 -18.26 8.55 -11.57
CA ASP A 180 -17.82 7.26 -11.06
C ASP A 180 -17.87 7.31 -9.52
N ALA A 181 -19.01 6.90 -8.96
CA ALA A 181 -19.26 6.96 -7.53
C ALA A 181 -18.33 6.05 -6.69
N PRO A 182 -18.01 4.80 -7.11
CA PRO A 182 -17.04 3.94 -6.42
C PRO A 182 -15.66 4.58 -6.19
N THR A 183 -15.17 5.37 -7.14
CA THR A 183 -13.88 6.07 -7.02
C THR A 183 -14.01 7.52 -6.56
N ASP A 184 -15.22 7.97 -6.25
CA ASP A 184 -15.55 9.36 -5.88
C ASP A 184 -15.10 10.39 -6.94
N MET A 185 -15.33 10.12 -8.23
CA MET A 185 -14.89 10.97 -9.35
C MET A 185 -16.06 11.49 -10.18
N ALA A 186 -15.91 12.70 -10.72
CA ALA A 186 -16.88 13.30 -11.63
C ALA A 186 -16.17 14.13 -12.71
N VAL A 187 -16.73 14.08 -13.92
CA VAL A 187 -16.32 14.93 -15.06
C VAL A 187 -17.42 15.94 -15.33
N LEU A 188 -17.05 17.21 -15.34
CA LEU A 188 -17.90 18.35 -15.66
C LEU A 188 -17.45 19.03 -16.94
N LYS A 189 -18.34 19.84 -17.53
CA LYS A 189 -18.06 20.70 -18.68
C LYS A 189 -18.59 22.10 -18.39
N ILE A 190 -17.73 23.11 -18.50
CA ILE A 190 -18.15 24.52 -18.54
C ILE A 190 -18.39 24.95 -19.98
N GLU A 191 -19.37 25.81 -20.21
CA GLU A 191 -19.60 26.43 -21.53
C GLU A 191 -18.96 27.80 -21.58
N GLY A 192 -18.08 28.01 -22.56
CA GLY A 192 -17.26 29.21 -22.75
C GLY A 192 -17.74 30.10 -23.88
#